data_AF-A0A843WM22-F1
#
_entry.id   AF-A0A843WM22-F1
#
_cell.length_a   1.000
_cell.length_b   1.000
_cell.length_c   1.000
_cell.angle_alpha   90.00
_cell.angle_beta   90.00
_cell.angle_gamma   90.00
#
_symmetry.space_group_name_H-M   'P 1'
#
loop_
_entity.id
_entity.type
_entity.pdbx_description
1 polymer ?
#
loop_
_entity_poly.entity_id
_entity_poly.type
_entity_poly.pdbx_seq_one_letter_code
_entity_poly.pdbx_strand_id
1 'polypeptide(L)'
;RVSERNKSNRSHLSMPYRRGRMNIHQLSNDFVQKEGRHPMRLKMFQMTQVRTASDGSVMWSNEQSRQVIDQMTQLMNPTPSYESDGTAHLVILSPEEAFSQVFGRDRPGRIRCGGRGQTLRSLYGPSKGGSSSNTAYQHLLQEQSQQKSEIEGMKKIIEDQEQRLVAQSTDIDVRVEAQVEAQVEARLAMLETQTFQSMDRRLQEYFGTHTSGRGAPAVPPEDE
;
A
#
# COMPACT_ATOMS: atom_id res chain seq x y z
N ARG A 1 44.14 40.20 11.63
CA ARG A 1 43.19 40.32 12.77
C ARG A 1 41.91 39.50 12.57
N VAL A 2 41.20 39.63 11.43
CA VAL A 2 39.96 38.85 11.17
C VAL A 2 40.22 37.34 11.03
N SER A 3 41.35 36.94 10.43
CA SER A 3 41.73 35.53 10.27
C SER A 3 41.96 34.80 11.60
N GLU A 4 42.72 35.40 12.52
CA GLU A 4 43.00 34.83 13.85
C GLU A 4 41.73 34.71 14.72
N ARG A 5 40.89 35.75 14.75
CA ARG A 5 39.60 35.70 15.45
C ARG A 5 38.69 34.60 14.87
N ASN A 6 38.65 34.45 13.54
CA ASN A 6 37.84 33.40 12.92
C ASN A 6 38.40 31.99 13.20
N LYS A 7 39.73 31.81 13.26
CA LYS A 7 40.34 30.54 13.65
C LYS A 7 39.98 30.19 15.10
N SER A 8 40.13 31.13 16.03
CA SER A 8 39.76 30.95 17.44
C SER A 8 38.27 30.64 17.61
N ASN A 9 37.38 31.36 16.91
CA ASN A 9 35.95 31.05 16.95
C ASN A 9 35.63 29.64 16.40
N ARG A 10 36.36 29.20 15.36
CA ARG A 10 36.17 27.87 14.77
C ARG A 10 36.71 26.75 15.66
N SER A 11 37.74 26.99 16.48
CA SER A 11 38.25 25.97 17.42
C SER A 11 37.28 25.66 18.55
N HIS A 12 36.33 26.55 18.86
CA HIS A 12 35.28 26.29 19.85
C HIS A 12 34.06 25.54 19.28
N LEU A 13 34.02 25.25 17.98
CA LEU A 13 32.92 24.49 17.38
C LEU A 13 33.11 23.00 17.61
N SER A 14 32.13 22.34 18.23
CA SER A 14 32.12 20.89 18.42
C SER A 14 32.07 20.10 17.10
N MET A 15 31.29 20.59 16.14
CA MET A 15 31.08 19.94 14.83
C MET A 15 31.37 20.92 13.68
N PRO A 16 32.65 21.29 13.46
CA PRO A 16 33.01 22.28 12.46
C PRO A 16 32.78 21.75 11.04
N TYR A 17 32.36 22.63 10.12
CA TYR A 17 32.25 22.30 8.70
C TYR A 17 33.61 21.85 8.12
N ARG A 18 33.64 20.68 7.46
CA ARG A 18 34.89 20.06 7.00
C ARG A 18 34.96 19.78 5.49
N ARG A 19 34.15 20.36 4.61
CA ARG A 19 34.29 20.14 3.15
C ARG A 19 35.29 21.07 2.43
N GLY A 20 36.20 21.70 3.17
CA GLY A 20 37.27 22.50 2.59
C GLY A 20 36.75 23.79 1.94
N ARG A 21 37.07 23.98 0.65
CA ARG A 21 36.67 25.17 -0.13
C ARG A 21 35.23 25.12 -0.63
N MET A 22 34.61 23.95 -0.64
CA MET A 22 33.22 23.82 -1.06
C MET A 22 32.34 24.54 -0.04
N ASN A 23 31.38 25.32 -0.51
CA ASN A 23 30.40 25.97 0.35
C ASN A 23 29.11 25.14 0.41
N ILE A 24 28.22 25.47 1.35
CA ILE A 24 26.97 24.73 1.56
C ILE A 24 25.99 24.84 0.37
N HIS A 25 26.05 25.94 -0.40
CA HIS A 25 25.22 26.14 -1.59
C HIS A 25 25.69 25.28 -2.75
N GLN A 26 27.00 25.20 -2.98
CA GLN A 26 27.61 24.29 -3.96
C GLN A 26 27.24 22.85 -3.63
N LEU A 27 27.38 22.46 -2.36
CA LEU A 27 26.98 21.14 -1.89
C LEU A 27 25.50 20.85 -2.14
N SER A 28 24.62 21.85 -1.92
CA SER A 28 23.20 21.73 -2.23
C SER A 28 22.93 21.59 -3.73
N ASN A 29 23.60 22.39 -4.56
CA ASN A 29 23.40 22.39 -6.01
C ASN A 29 23.89 21.08 -6.63
N ASP A 30 25.05 20.57 -6.19
CA ASP A 30 25.58 19.28 -6.62
C ASP A 30 24.62 18.14 -6.26
N PHE A 31 23.95 18.23 -5.10
CA PHE A 31 22.92 17.27 -4.72
C PHE A 31 21.69 17.37 -5.62
N VAL A 32 21.18 18.59 -5.85
CA VAL A 32 20.01 18.83 -6.72
C VAL A 32 20.27 18.33 -8.14
N GLN A 33 21.47 18.58 -8.68
CA GLN A 33 21.86 18.10 -10.01
C GLN A 33 21.87 16.56 -10.11
N LYS A 34 22.21 15.86 -9.02
CA LYS A 34 22.27 14.39 -8.99
C LYS A 34 20.93 13.74 -8.68
N GLU A 35 20.16 14.31 -7.77
CA GLU A 35 18.99 13.68 -7.16
C GLU A 35 17.67 14.33 -7.61
N GLY A 36 17.72 15.41 -8.39
CA GLY A 36 16.53 16.13 -8.89
C GLY A 36 15.71 16.85 -7.82
N ARG A 37 16.17 16.88 -6.56
CA ARG A 37 15.45 17.47 -5.42
C ARG A 37 16.38 18.17 -4.44
N HIS A 38 15.85 19.10 -3.65
CA HIS A 38 16.63 19.75 -2.59
C HIS A 38 16.93 18.79 -1.42
N PRO A 39 18.15 18.82 -0.86
CA PRO A 39 18.48 18.01 0.30
C PRO A 39 17.77 18.55 1.55
N MET A 40 17.19 17.65 2.35
CA MET A 40 16.66 17.98 3.67
C MET A 40 17.79 18.36 4.64
N ARG A 41 17.47 19.07 5.73
CA ARG A 41 18.47 19.55 6.72
C ARG A 41 19.35 18.44 7.29
N LEU A 42 18.75 17.28 7.61
CA LEU A 42 19.50 16.09 8.04
C LEU A 42 20.52 15.66 6.98
N LYS A 43 20.10 15.57 5.71
CA LYS A 43 20.99 15.16 4.61
C LYS A 43 22.08 16.20 4.39
N MET A 44 21.74 17.48 4.45
CA MET A 44 22.70 18.57 4.34
C MET A 44 23.74 18.48 5.46
N PHE A 45 23.31 18.28 6.71
CA PHE A 45 24.19 18.08 7.85
C PHE A 45 25.13 16.89 7.62
N GLN A 46 24.61 15.72 7.25
CA GLN A 46 25.42 14.55 6.92
C GLN A 46 26.47 14.85 5.83
N MET A 47 26.07 15.50 4.73
CA MET A 47 26.96 15.87 3.64
C MET A 47 28.06 16.87 4.05
N THR A 48 27.86 17.64 5.13
CA THR A 48 28.89 18.53 5.68
C THR A 48 29.91 17.81 6.58
N GLN A 49 29.52 16.66 7.12
CA GLN A 49 30.30 15.90 8.11
C GLN A 49 30.95 14.64 7.52
N VAL A 50 30.53 14.21 6.33
CA VAL A 50 31.07 13.04 5.65
C VAL A 50 32.02 13.43 4.52
N ARG A 51 33.10 12.66 4.36
CA ARG A 51 33.96 12.63 3.18
C ARG A 51 34.02 11.22 2.63
N THR A 52 34.13 11.12 1.31
CA THR A 52 34.43 9.85 0.64
C THR A 52 35.95 9.74 0.53
N ALA A 53 36.52 8.65 1.03
CA ALA A 53 37.92 8.30 0.86
C ALA A 53 38.20 7.84 -0.57
N SER A 54 39.49 7.69 -0.91
CA SER A 54 39.94 7.23 -2.23
C SER A 54 39.50 5.81 -2.57
N ASP A 55 39.24 4.99 -1.56
CA ASP A 55 38.73 3.62 -1.66
C ASP A 55 37.19 3.56 -1.74
N GLY A 56 36.51 4.71 -1.75
CA GLY A 56 35.04 4.81 -1.74
C GLY A 56 34.42 4.72 -0.35
N SER A 57 35.20 4.50 0.72
CA SER A 57 34.68 4.41 2.08
C SER A 57 34.20 5.75 2.60
N VAL A 58 33.17 5.72 3.46
CA VAL A 58 32.60 6.90 4.10
C VAL A 58 33.37 7.18 5.39
N MET A 59 34.10 8.30 5.40
CA MET A 59 34.82 8.78 6.57
C MET A 59 34.05 9.93 7.25
N TRP A 60 33.76 9.74 8.53
CA TRP A 60 33.17 10.77 9.38
C TRP A 60 34.23 11.78 9.83
N SER A 61 33.85 13.06 9.86
CA SER A 61 34.74 14.16 10.24
C SER A 61 34.96 14.27 11.76
N ASN A 62 34.03 13.76 12.56
CA ASN A 62 34.06 13.72 14.02
C ASN A 62 33.10 12.64 14.50
N GLU A 63 33.47 11.91 15.55
CA GLU A 63 32.64 10.93 16.24
C GLU A 63 31.34 11.56 16.77
N GLN A 64 31.39 12.79 17.30
CA GLN A 64 30.19 13.48 17.75
C GLN A 64 29.15 13.69 16.63
N SER A 65 29.62 13.97 15.40
CA SER A 65 28.70 14.13 14.26
C SER A 65 28.06 12.82 13.85
N ARG A 66 28.79 11.71 13.99
CA ARG A 66 28.26 10.36 13.78
C ARG A 66 27.17 10.05 14.81
N GLN A 67 27.48 10.23 16.10
CA GLN A 67 26.52 10.02 17.20
C GLN A 67 25.24 10.83 17.02
N VAL A 68 25.35 12.09 16.60
CA VAL A 68 24.21 12.98 16.35
C VAL A 68 23.33 12.49 15.20
N ILE A 69 23.92 11.91 14.14
CA ILE A 69 23.15 11.32 13.04
C ILE A 69 22.54 9.98 13.43
N ASP A 70 23.26 9.16 14.21
CA ASP A 70 22.73 7.92 14.75
C ASP A 70 21.53 8.20 15.66
N GLN A 71 21.63 9.22 16.54
CA GLN A 71 20.53 9.68 17.38
C GLN A 71 19.32 10.15 16.54
N MET A 72 19.53 10.97 15.50
CA MET A 72 18.44 11.38 14.62
C MET A 72 17.83 10.18 13.88
N THR A 73 18.63 9.20 13.49
CA THR A 73 18.16 7.97 12.83
C THR A 73 17.31 7.13 13.78
N GLN A 74 17.72 7.01 15.04
CA GLN A 74 16.94 6.33 16.07
C GLN A 74 15.60 7.01 16.33
N LEU A 75 15.55 8.35 16.34
CA LEU A 75 14.30 9.11 16.50
C LEU A 75 13.33 8.92 15.33
N MET A 76 13.84 8.62 14.14
CA MET A 76 12.99 8.32 12.97
C MET A 76 12.50 6.87 12.96
N ASN A 77 12.97 6.01 13.86
CA ASN A 77 12.44 4.65 13.98
C ASN A 77 11.07 4.70 14.67
N PRO A 78 10.14 3.79 14.31
CA PRO A 78 8.85 3.71 14.98
C PRO A 78 9.03 3.43 16.47
N THR A 79 8.60 4.37 17.31
CA THR A 79 8.61 4.20 18.77
C THR A 79 7.19 4.09 19.29
N PRO A 80 6.90 3.16 20.22
CA PRO A 80 5.60 3.09 20.86
C PRO A 80 5.41 4.32 21.73
N SER A 81 4.32 5.04 21.49
CA SER A 81 3.84 6.10 22.36
C SER A 81 2.47 5.71 22.89
N TYR A 82 2.23 6.05 24.16
CA TYR A 82 1.01 5.67 24.87
C TYR A 82 0.18 6.94 25.08
N GLU A 83 -1.08 6.88 24.68
CA GLU A 83 -2.05 7.89 25.07
C GLU A 83 -2.45 7.71 26.53
N SER A 84 -3.10 8.73 27.11
CA SER A 84 -3.55 8.71 28.50
C SER A 84 -4.57 7.62 28.82
N ASP A 85 -5.20 7.03 27.80
CA ASP A 85 -6.14 5.92 27.89
C ASP A 85 -5.46 4.53 27.81
N GLY A 86 -4.14 4.48 27.65
CA GLY A 86 -3.36 3.24 27.52
C GLY A 86 -3.26 2.70 26.10
N THR A 87 -3.83 3.37 25.10
CA THR A 87 -3.73 2.97 23.70
C THR A 87 -2.32 3.24 23.18
N ALA A 88 -1.64 2.17 22.70
CA ALA A 88 -0.32 2.27 22.10
C ALA A 88 -0.45 2.60 20.60
N HIS A 89 0.24 3.65 20.16
CA HIS A 89 0.40 3.94 18.73
C HIS A 89 1.87 4.16 18.40
N LEU A 90 2.25 3.84 17.16
CA LEU A 90 3.60 4.06 16.66
C LEU A 90 3.75 5.52 16.24
N VAL A 91 4.65 6.24 16.88
CA VAL A 91 5.06 7.58 16.46
C VAL A 91 6.33 7.44 15.63
N ILE A 92 6.29 8.01 14.42
CA ILE A 92 7.43 8.13 13.52
C ILE A 92 7.68 9.63 13.35
N LEU A 93 8.82 10.11 13.85
CA LEU A 93 9.21 11.51 13.67
C LEU A 93 9.64 11.74 12.23
N SER A 94 9.19 12.85 11.64
CA SER A 94 9.73 13.30 10.37
C SER A 94 11.22 13.68 10.53
N PRO A 95 12.02 13.65 9.44
CA PRO A 95 13.42 14.08 9.48
C PRO A 95 13.62 15.50 10.01
N GLU A 96 12.61 16.36 9.85
CA GLU A 96 12.60 17.75 10.30
C GLU A 96 12.37 17.87 11.82
N GLU A 97 11.47 17.05 12.36
CA GLU A 97 11.19 16.98 13.79
C GLU A 97 12.36 16.35 14.55
N ALA A 98 12.90 15.23 14.03
CA ALA A 98 14.11 14.60 14.58
C ALA A 98 15.28 15.59 14.62
N PHE A 99 15.49 16.36 13.54
CA PHE A 99 16.52 17.40 13.50
C PHE A 99 16.27 18.50 14.54
N SER A 100 15.03 18.95 14.68
CA SER A 100 14.66 20.00 15.64
C SER A 100 14.73 19.53 17.10
N GLN A 101 14.54 18.24 17.35
CA GLN A 101 14.68 17.63 18.68
C GLN A 101 16.16 17.56 19.09
N VAL A 102 17.05 17.20 18.17
CA VAL A 102 18.50 17.09 18.47
C VAL A 102 19.20 18.45 18.52
N PHE A 103 18.90 19.36 17.58
CA PHE A 103 19.56 20.67 17.53
C PHE A 103 18.79 21.81 18.22
N GLY A 104 17.57 21.53 18.67
CA GLY A 104 16.61 22.53 19.12
C GLY A 104 15.93 23.26 17.96
N ARG A 105 14.82 23.94 18.26
CA ARG A 105 14.12 24.79 17.29
C ARG A 105 15.05 25.85 16.69
N ASP A 106 14.82 26.19 15.43
CA ASP A 106 15.56 27.26 14.75
C ASP A 106 15.20 28.62 15.33
N ARG A 107 16.18 29.53 15.33
CA ARG A 107 15.95 30.91 15.75
C ARG A 107 15.27 31.68 14.61
N PRO A 108 14.38 32.64 14.92
CA PRO A 108 13.78 33.49 13.89
C PRO A 108 14.84 34.09 12.96
N GLY A 109 14.64 33.97 11.65
CA GLY A 109 15.52 34.55 10.63
C GLY A 109 16.81 33.77 10.31
N ARG A 110 17.10 32.65 10.97
CA ARG A 110 18.27 31.81 10.64
C ARG A 110 17.97 30.32 10.77
N ILE A 111 18.12 29.60 9.66
CA ILE A 111 17.99 28.15 9.61
C ILE A 111 19.35 27.49 9.74
N ARG A 112 19.44 26.50 10.63
CA ARG A 112 20.61 25.62 10.69
C ARG A 112 20.69 24.80 9.40
N CYS A 113 21.91 24.70 8.87
CA CYS A 113 22.19 23.99 7.61
C CYS A 113 21.55 24.59 6.33
N GLY A 114 20.88 25.75 6.39
CA GLY A 114 20.34 26.42 5.20
C GLY A 114 21.34 27.34 4.46
N GLY A 115 22.51 27.61 5.04
CA GLY A 115 23.43 28.61 4.50
C GLY A 115 22.95 30.05 4.69
N ARG A 116 23.56 31.00 3.98
CA ARG A 116 23.29 32.43 4.18
C ARG A 116 22.05 32.84 3.37
N GLY A 117 21.07 33.45 4.03
CA GLY A 117 19.87 33.99 3.38
C GLY A 117 18.71 33.00 3.21
N GLN A 118 18.87 31.70 3.53
CA GLN A 118 17.73 30.79 3.58
C GLN A 118 16.86 31.09 4.79
N THR A 119 15.56 31.24 4.53
CA THR A 119 14.50 31.43 5.52
C THR A 119 13.56 30.22 5.51
N LEU A 120 12.75 30.05 6.55
CA LEU A 120 11.83 28.88 6.64
C LEU A 120 10.86 28.91 5.47
N ARG A 121 10.51 30.14 5.06
CA ARG A 121 9.73 30.39 3.85
C ARG A 121 10.39 29.94 2.55
N SER A 122 11.71 30.09 2.44
CA SER A 122 12.46 29.65 1.25
C SER A 122 12.64 28.13 1.19
N LEU A 123 12.72 27.45 2.34
CA LEU A 123 12.95 26.01 2.41
C LEU A 123 11.64 25.20 2.38
N TYR A 124 10.59 25.70 3.02
CA TYR A 124 9.33 24.99 3.24
C TYR A 124 8.13 25.67 2.56
N GLY A 125 8.37 26.71 1.74
CA GLY A 125 7.31 27.55 1.17
C GLY A 125 6.69 28.50 2.21
N PRO A 126 5.72 29.36 1.82
CA PRO A 126 5.00 30.19 2.77
C PRO A 126 4.40 29.32 3.88
N SER A 127 4.91 29.50 5.09
CA SER A 127 4.29 28.93 6.28
C SER A 127 2.85 29.45 6.34
N LYS A 128 1.87 28.54 6.34
CA LYS A 128 0.48 28.86 6.71
C LYS A 128 0.35 29.27 8.19
N GLY A 129 1.45 29.45 8.92
CA GLY A 129 1.51 29.71 10.36
C GLY A 129 1.89 31.14 10.76
N GLY A 130 1.56 32.15 9.94
CA GLY A 130 1.86 33.56 10.21
C GLY A 130 0.66 34.43 10.64
N SER A 131 -0.57 33.91 10.65
CA SER A 131 -1.74 34.64 11.13
C SER A 131 -2.74 33.68 11.75
N SER A 132 -3.06 33.92 13.02
CA SER A 132 -4.06 33.22 13.83
C SER A 132 -3.84 31.71 14.00
N SER A 133 -3.05 31.32 15.00
CA SER A 133 -2.84 29.91 15.38
C SER A 133 -4.12 29.16 15.76
N ASN A 134 -5.24 29.85 15.98
CA ASN A 134 -6.55 29.21 16.15
C ASN A 134 -7.18 28.83 14.81
N THR A 135 -7.16 29.69 13.79
CA THR A 135 -7.94 29.46 12.55
C THR A 135 -7.34 28.36 11.68
N ALA A 136 -6.00 28.29 11.56
CA ALA A 136 -5.34 27.25 10.76
C ALA A 136 -5.40 25.86 11.41
N TYR A 137 -5.31 25.81 12.75
CA TYR A 137 -5.47 24.57 13.51
C TYR A 137 -6.93 24.08 13.47
N GLN A 138 -7.90 25.00 13.60
CA GLN A 138 -9.32 24.69 13.42
C GLN A 138 -9.63 24.21 12.00
N HIS A 139 -9.03 24.81 10.97
CA HIS A 139 -9.18 24.35 9.59
C HIS A 139 -8.59 22.94 9.39
N LEU A 140 -7.43 22.63 9.99
CA LEU A 140 -6.84 21.30 9.92
C LEU A 140 -7.70 20.26 10.63
N LEU A 141 -8.27 20.59 11.80
CA LEU A 141 -9.21 19.73 12.51
C LEU A 141 -10.50 19.50 11.70
N GLN A 142 -11.01 20.55 11.06
CA GLN A 142 -12.17 20.47 10.20
C GLN A 142 -11.89 19.58 8.98
N GLU A 143 -10.76 19.76 8.30
CA GLU A 143 -10.33 18.95 7.17
C GLU A 143 -10.14 17.48 7.57
N GLN A 144 -9.53 17.22 8.73
CA GLN A 144 -9.39 15.86 9.26
C GLN A 144 -10.74 15.24 9.63
N SER A 145 -11.68 16.03 10.18
CA SER A 145 -13.04 15.56 10.47
C SER A 145 -13.82 15.21 9.21
N GLN A 146 -13.65 16.02 8.15
CA GLN A 146 -14.28 15.80 6.86
C GLN A 146 -13.73 14.55 6.19
N GLN A 147 -12.41 14.38 6.15
CA GLN A 147 -11.75 13.17 5.65
C GLN A 147 -12.20 11.91 6.41
N LYS A 148 -12.34 11.98 7.75
CA LYS A 148 -12.88 10.86 8.53
C LYS A 148 -14.30 10.51 8.13
N SER A 149 -15.17 11.51 7.94
CA SER A 149 -16.55 11.28 7.50
C SER A 149 -16.63 10.69 6.09
N GLU A 150 -15.74 11.10 5.18
CA GLU A 150 -15.64 10.55 3.83
C GLU A 150 -15.18 9.10 3.86
N ILE A 151 -14.16 8.76 4.66
CA ILE A 151 -13.70 7.39 4.85
C ILE A 151 -14.81 6.51 5.41
N GLU A 152 -15.56 7.01 6.39
CA GLU A 152 -16.68 6.28 6.98
C GLU A 152 -17.82 6.07 5.98
N GLY A 153 -18.10 7.06 5.13
CA GLY A 153 -19.02 6.93 3.99
C GLY A 153 -18.56 5.87 2.98
N MET A 154 -17.28 5.90 2.58
CA MET A 154 -16.72 4.91 1.67
C MET A 154 -16.77 3.49 2.27
N LYS A 155 -16.50 3.34 3.57
CA LYS A 155 -16.61 2.04 4.26
C LYS A 155 -18.02 1.47 4.18
N LYS A 156 -19.05 2.28 4.42
CA LYS A 156 -20.45 1.84 4.28
C LYS A 156 -20.80 1.43 2.85
N ILE A 157 -20.28 2.14 1.85
CA ILE A 157 -20.49 1.77 0.44
C ILE A 157 -19.85 0.42 0.14
N ILE A 158 -18.62 0.19 0.62
CA ILE A 158 -17.92 -1.09 0.45
C ILE A 158 -18.69 -2.21 1.14
N GLU A 159 -19.16 -2.00 2.36
CA GLU A 159 -19.94 -2.99 3.11
C GLU A 159 -21.27 -3.34 2.41
N ASP A 160 -21.98 -2.35 1.88
CA ASP A 160 -23.20 -2.58 1.08
C ASP A 160 -22.89 -3.32 -0.23
N GLN A 161 -21.78 -3.01 -0.90
CA GLN A 161 -21.34 -3.75 -2.08
C GLN A 161 -21.00 -5.21 -1.77
N GLU A 162 -20.31 -5.46 -0.67
CA GLU A 162 -19.97 -6.82 -0.22
C GLU A 162 -21.25 -7.63 0.08
N GLN A 163 -22.21 -7.05 0.80
CA GLN A 163 -23.49 -7.70 1.06
C GLN A 163 -24.26 -8.03 -0.22
N ARG A 164 -24.27 -7.13 -1.20
CA ARG A 164 -24.89 -7.37 -2.51
C ARG A 164 -24.21 -8.50 -3.28
N LEU A 165 -22.88 -8.54 -3.26
CA LEU A 165 -22.11 -9.60 -3.93
C LEU A 165 -22.39 -10.96 -3.28
N VAL A 166 -22.47 -11.02 -1.95
CA VAL A 166 -22.83 -12.25 -1.22
C VAL A 166 -24.24 -12.70 -1.60
N ALA A 167 -25.23 -11.80 -1.58
CA ALA A 167 -26.60 -12.12 -1.97
C ALA A 167 -26.72 -12.56 -3.45
N GLN A 168 -25.92 -11.98 -4.33
CA GLN A 168 -25.87 -12.38 -5.73
C GLN A 168 -25.23 -13.77 -5.89
N SER A 169 -24.18 -14.08 -5.13
CA SER A 169 -23.55 -15.40 -5.14
C SER A 169 -24.53 -16.47 -4.70
N THR A 170 -25.28 -16.23 -3.63
CA THR A 170 -26.27 -17.20 -3.13
C THR A 170 -27.43 -17.41 -4.11
N ASP A 171 -27.91 -16.37 -4.80
CA ASP A 171 -28.90 -16.51 -5.88
C ASP A 171 -28.37 -17.37 -7.03
N ILE A 172 -27.12 -17.15 -7.43
CA ILE A 172 -26.48 -17.95 -8.48
C ILE A 172 -26.39 -19.42 -8.07
N ASP A 173 -25.93 -19.70 -6.84
CA ASP A 173 -25.80 -21.07 -6.34
C ASP A 173 -27.13 -21.82 -6.38
N VAL A 174 -28.21 -21.20 -5.85
CA VAL A 174 -29.56 -21.79 -5.88
C VAL A 174 -30.06 -22.03 -7.29
N ARG A 175 -29.80 -21.10 -8.22
CA ARG A 175 -30.24 -21.24 -9.63
C ARG A 175 -29.47 -22.32 -10.36
N VAL A 176 -28.18 -22.46 -10.09
CA VAL A 176 -27.35 -23.53 -10.66
C VAL A 176 -27.80 -24.88 -10.11
N GLU A 177 -28.03 -25.00 -8.81
CA GLU A 177 -28.56 -26.23 -8.19
C GLU A 177 -29.88 -26.65 -8.84
N ALA A 178 -30.85 -25.73 -8.91
CA ALA A 178 -32.16 -26.02 -9.53
C ALA A 178 -32.05 -26.41 -11.02
N GLN A 179 -31.14 -25.78 -11.78
CA GLN A 179 -30.89 -26.15 -13.18
C GLN A 179 -30.28 -27.54 -13.31
N VAL A 180 -29.35 -27.90 -12.42
CA VAL A 180 -28.72 -29.22 -12.41
C VAL A 180 -29.75 -30.29 -12.06
N GLU A 181 -30.58 -30.07 -11.03
CA GLU A 181 -31.65 -30.99 -10.65
C GLU A 181 -32.63 -31.22 -11.81
N ALA A 182 -33.13 -30.14 -12.43
CA ALA A 182 -34.03 -30.24 -13.57
C ALA A 182 -33.41 -30.98 -14.77
N GLN A 183 -32.11 -30.78 -15.04
CA GLN A 183 -31.40 -31.51 -16.10
C GLN A 183 -31.25 -33.00 -15.78
N VAL A 184 -30.98 -33.35 -14.52
CA VAL A 184 -30.87 -34.73 -14.07
C VAL A 184 -32.21 -35.44 -14.18
N GLU A 185 -33.30 -34.83 -13.72
CA GLU A 185 -34.65 -35.38 -13.83
C GLU A 185 -35.07 -35.59 -15.29
N ALA A 186 -34.83 -34.60 -16.16
CA ALA A 186 -35.13 -34.71 -17.59
C ALA A 186 -34.35 -35.86 -18.25
N ARG A 187 -33.08 -36.06 -17.88
CA ARG A 187 -32.28 -37.19 -18.38
C ARG A 187 -32.79 -38.54 -17.87
N LEU A 188 -33.20 -38.62 -16.60
CA LEU A 188 -33.78 -39.85 -16.04
C LEU A 188 -35.07 -40.22 -16.74
N ALA A 189 -35.99 -39.27 -16.96
CA ALA A 189 -37.23 -39.52 -17.70
C ALA A 189 -36.97 -40.00 -19.14
N MET A 190 -35.98 -39.43 -19.84
CA MET A 190 -35.59 -39.93 -21.16
C MET A 190 -35.06 -41.37 -21.12
N LEU A 191 -34.27 -41.74 -20.11
CA LEU A 191 -33.79 -43.11 -19.95
C LEU A 191 -34.94 -44.08 -19.63
N GLU A 192 -35.89 -43.69 -18.79
CA GLU A 192 -37.07 -44.51 -18.48
C GLU A 192 -37.93 -44.76 -19.73
N THR A 193 -38.21 -43.72 -20.51
CA THR A 193 -38.96 -43.88 -21.77
C THR A 193 -38.22 -44.75 -22.77
N GLN A 194 -36.89 -44.60 -22.90
CA GLN A 194 -36.07 -45.42 -23.78
C GLN A 194 -36.04 -46.89 -23.34
N THR A 195 -35.93 -47.15 -22.03
CA THR A 195 -35.97 -48.52 -21.50
C THR A 195 -37.34 -49.16 -21.73
N PHE A 196 -38.44 -48.44 -21.48
CA PHE A 196 -39.79 -48.93 -21.75
C PHE A 196 -40.00 -49.27 -23.23
N GLN A 197 -39.62 -48.37 -24.15
CA GLN A 197 -39.71 -48.63 -25.59
C GLN A 197 -38.84 -49.82 -26.02
N SER A 198 -37.64 -49.98 -25.44
CA SER A 198 -36.76 -51.11 -25.75
C SER A 198 -37.35 -52.45 -25.27
N MET A 199 -38.03 -52.46 -24.13
CA MET A 199 -38.70 -53.66 -23.61
C MET A 199 -39.94 -54.00 -24.44
N ASP A 200 -40.76 -53.01 -24.78
CA ASP A 200 -41.94 -53.20 -25.63
C ASP A 200 -41.55 -53.75 -27.00
N ARG A 201 -40.49 -53.20 -27.61
CA ARG A 201 -39.93 -53.72 -28.86
C ARG A 201 -39.49 -55.19 -28.73
N ARG A 202 -38.78 -55.55 -27.65
CA ARG A 202 -38.37 -56.95 -27.40
C ARG A 202 -39.58 -57.87 -27.22
N LEU A 203 -40.64 -57.41 -26.56
CA LEU A 203 -41.88 -58.18 -26.40
C LEU A 203 -42.59 -58.36 -27.74
N GLN A 204 -42.68 -57.32 -28.56
CA GLN A 204 -43.25 -57.40 -29.91
C GLN A 204 -42.45 -58.38 -30.80
N GLU A 205 -41.12 -58.37 -30.73
CA GLU A 205 -40.26 -59.34 -31.42
C GLU A 205 -40.50 -60.79 -30.94
N TYR A 206 -40.71 -60.99 -29.63
CA TYR A 206 -40.99 -62.31 -29.06
C TYR A 206 -42.38 -62.85 -29.43
N PHE A 207 -43.43 -62.01 -29.36
CA PHE A 207 -44.80 -62.44 -29.68
C PHE A 207 -45.10 -62.46 -31.19
N GLY A 208 -44.45 -61.60 -31.98
CA GLY A 208 -44.60 -61.56 -33.44
C GLY A 208 -44.01 -62.77 -34.17
N THR A 209 -43.09 -63.50 -33.53
CA THR A 209 -42.49 -64.73 -34.08
C THR A 209 -43.28 -66.00 -33.73
N HIS A 210 -44.37 -65.91 -32.96
CA HIS A 210 -45.18 -67.06 -32.54
C HIS A 210 -46.56 -67.15 -33.20
N THR A 211 -46.94 -66.20 -34.05
CA THR A 211 -48.25 -66.23 -34.75
C THR A 211 -48.18 -66.64 -36.22
N SER A 212 -47.00 -66.82 -36.82
CA SER A 212 -46.86 -67.29 -38.22
C SER A 212 -46.51 -68.80 -38.31
N GLY A 213 -47.31 -69.65 -37.66
CA GLY A 213 -47.01 -71.08 -37.55
C GLY A 213 -48.22 -71.99 -37.36
N ARG A 214 -49.35 -71.74 -38.02
CA ARG A 214 -50.42 -72.74 -38.23
C ARG A 214 -50.91 -72.68 -39.68
N GLY A 215 -50.04 -73.10 -40.59
CA GLY A 215 -50.46 -73.59 -41.91
C GLY A 215 -50.89 -75.05 -41.76
N ALA A 216 -52.12 -75.35 -42.15
CA ALA A 216 -52.73 -76.68 -42.11
C ALA A 216 -51.87 -77.74 -42.85
N PRO A 217 -51.91 -79.02 -42.43
CA PRO A 217 -51.27 -80.09 -43.19
C PRO A 217 -51.97 -80.21 -44.55
N ALA A 218 -51.21 -80.02 -45.64
CA ALA A 218 -51.66 -80.30 -46.98
C ALA A 218 -51.90 -81.81 -47.13
N VAL A 219 -53.16 -82.18 -47.35
CA VAL A 219 -53.59 -83.51 -47.76
C VAL A 219 -53.01 -83.79 -49.16
N PRO A 220 -52.28 -84.90 -49.38
CA PRO A 220 -51.84 -85.28 -50.72
C PRO A 220 -53.05 -85.72 -51.56
N PRO A 221 -53.10 -85.39 -52.87
CA PRO A 221 -54.18 -85.84 -53.73
C PRO A 221 -54.07 -87.36 -53.96
N GLU A 222 -55.17 -88.05 -53.71
CA GLU A 222 -55.40 -89.42 -54.16
C GLU A 222 -55.77 -89.45 -55.65
N ASP A 223 -55.39 -90.58 -56.27
CA ASP A 223 -55.87 -91.20 -57.51
C ASP A 223 -55.52 -90.59 -58.87
N GLU A 224 -54.74 -91.33 -59.68
CA GLU A 224 -55.24 -92.31 -60.67
C GLU A 224 -54.09 -93.09 -61.36
#